data_AF-A0A954BEP3-F1
#
_entry.id   AF-A0A954BEP3-F1
#
_cell.length_a   1.000
_cell.length_b   1.000
_cell.length_c   1.000
_cell.angle_alpha   90.00
_cell.angle_beta   90.00
_cell.angle_gamma   90.00
#
_symmetry.space_group_name_H-M   'P 1'
#
loop_
_entity.id
_entity.type
_entity.pdbx_description
1 polymer ?
#
loop_
_entity_poly.entity_id
_entity_poly.type
_entity_poly.pdbx_seq_one_letter_code
_entity_poly.pdbx_strand_id
1 'polypeptide(L)'
;MFRTGSAAVTVAAILLGACVQDGAIAPEPAPQAAADAVPEPASASAAEPAAAMDAPAQPAAPATAADPEPASCALNGSFDHVTRNDGTRRVIFGEDGLMFRSDYAVNTDGAPTSYHPDDPWGSSGLAINTVCNGVDIAAPEEVDYSQCKKLIDYFAQARDAGWTGADSPIVNFYGIATKSDTGEGRHQPCINDDPAYKGYFVSTTSQLADPSRGRCDQGRYLNSLDLPFIIRPRGANFSGNGVDVGDLALVMDPASGRQTFAIVGDIGPSWGLGEGSVYVSRALTGKATNPKTRKEVYGYGARNVLTLVFTGAPMKPPYTPERIEAAGKAALERFGGQDRFNACAAELD
;
A
#
# COMPACT_ATOMS: atom_id res chain seq x y z
N MET A 1 66.10 -28.90 -14.70
CA MET A 1 66.37 -28.74 -16.14
C MET A 1 65.07 -28.38 -16.83
N PHE A 2 64.99 -27.18 -17.44
CA PHE A 2 63.96 -26.66 -18.37
C PHE A 2 62.50 -26.57 -17.87
N ARG A 3 61.70 -25.51 -18.08
CA ARG A 3 61.89 -24.16 -18.62
C ARG A 3 60.66 -23.33 -18.17
N THR A 4 60.87 -22.03 -18.01
CA THR A 4 59.99 -20.94 -17.59
C THR A 4 58.92 -20.54 -18.63
N GLY A 5 57.85 -19.87 -18.18
CA GLY A 5 56.94 -19.10 -19.04
C GLY A 5 55.86 -18.31 -18.28
N SER A 6 56.22 -17.13 -17.77
CA SER A 6 55.30 -16.07 -17.29
C SER A 6 54.71 -15.29 -18.46
N ALA A 7 53.45 -14.88 -18.35
CA ALA A 7 52.86 -13.81 -19.17
C ALA A 7 52.40 -12.69 -18.24
N ALA A 8 53.12 -11.56 -18.28
CA ALA A 8 52.75 -10.30 -17.67
C ALA A 8 51.92 -9.49 -18.67
N VAL A 9 50.80 -8.93 -18.22
CA VAL A 9 50.01 -7.95 -18.98
C VAL A 9 50.38 -6.57 -18.48
N THR A 10 51.01 -5.79 -19.36
CA THR A 10 51.32 -4.37 -19.20
C THR A 10 50.12 -3.55 -19.69
N VAL A 11 49.53 -2.70 -18.85
CA VAL A 11 48.63 -1.63 -19.29
C VAL A 11 49.32 -0.30 -19.03
N ALA A 12 49.61 0.39 -20.13
CA ALA A 12 50.25 1.69 -20.16
C ALA A 12 49.27 2.81 -19.77
N ALA A 13 49.74 3.71 -18.93
CA ALA A 13 49.13 4.99 -18.64
C ALA A 13 49.26 5.94 -19.83
N ILE A 14 48.18 6.67 -20.17
CA ILE A 14 48.23 7.87 -20.99
C ILE A 14 47.59 9.00 -20.18
N LEU A 15 48.42 10.01 -19.91
CA LEU A 15 48.14 11.28 -19.27
C LEU A 15 48.57 12.37 -20.27
N LEU A 16 47.70 13.37 -20.52
CA LEU A 16 47.91 14.73 -21.06
C LEU A 16 46.47 15.26 -21.31
N GLY A 17 45.92 16.21 -20.53
CA GLY A 17 46.25 17.64 -20.48
C GLY A 17 45.41 18.40 -21.54
N ALA A 18 44.75 19.53 -21.33
CA ALA A 18 44.51 20.45 -20.22
C ALA A 18 43.38 21.44 -20.64
N CYS A 19 42.79 22.13 -19.65
CA CYS A 19 42.16 23.47 -19.68
C CYS A 19 40.97 23.77 -20.63
N VAL A 20 39.87 24.29 -20.07
CA VAL A 20 39.46 25.72 -20.17
C VAL A 20 38.04 25.94 -19.58
N GLN A 21 38.00 26.91 -18.65
CA GLN A 21 36.96 27.89 -18.29
C GLN A 21 35.72 27.54 -17.44
N ASP A 22 35.72 28.26 -16.31
CA ASP A 22 34.62 28.68 -15.45
C ASP A 22 33.41 29.23 -16.21
N GLY A 23 32.23 28.76 -15.80
CA GLY A 23 30.94 29.35 -16.14
C GLY A 23 30.00 29.22 -14.96
N ALA A 24 30.01 30.21 -14.07
CA ALA A 24 29.04 30.36 -13.00
C ALA A 24 27.65 30.59 -13.59
N ILE A 25 26.72 29.66 -13.37
CA ILE A 25 25.29 29.86 -13.64
C ILE A 25 24.66 30.41 -12.37
N ALA A 26 24.18 31.65 -12.46
CA ALA A 26 23.43 32.33 -11.41
C ALA A 26 22.08 31.63 -11.15
N PRO A 27 21.55 31.69 -9.91
CA PRO A 27 20.23 31.11 -9.60
C PRO A 27 19.11 31.93 -10.24
N GLU A 28 18.17 31.20 -10.85
CA GLU A 28 16.90 31.70 -11.37
C GLU A 28 16.07 32.38 -10.26
N PRO A 29 15.44 33.54 -10.52
CA PRO A 29 14.57 34.19 -9.54
C PRO A 29 13.23 33.45 -9.40
N ALA A 30 12.80 33.30 -8.15
CA ALA A 30 11.50 32.75 -7.77
C ALA A 30 10.32 33.54 -8.40
N PRO A 31 9.26 32.85 -8.86
CA PRO A 31 8.07 33.53 -9.35
C PRO A 31 7.32 34.26 -8.22
N GLN A 32 7.06 35.54 -8.45
CA GLN A 32 6.29 36.44 -7.59
C GLN A 32 4.83 35.97 -7.48
N ALA A 33 4.34 35.93 -6.25
CA ALA A 33 2.94 35.78 -5.92
C ALA A 33 2.15 37.01 -6.39
N ALA A 34 1.24 36.82 -7.34
CA ALA A 34 0.20 37.79 -7.65
C ALA A 34 -0.98 37.58 -6.69
N ALA A 35 -1.21 38.58 -5.84
CA ALA A 35 -2.40 38.70 -5.02
C ALA A 35 -3.52 39.27 -5.89
N ASP A 36 -4.53 38.47 -6.20
CA ASP A 36 -5.77 38.95 -6.78
C ASP A 36 -6.80 39.23 -5.69
N ALA A 37 -7.30 40.46 -5.76
CA ALA A 37 -8.24 41.06 -4.85
C ALA A 37 -9.65 40.45 -4.98
N VAL A 38 -10.25 40.21 -3.82
CA VAL A 38 -11.68 39.94 -3.64
C VAL A 38 -12.46 41.24 -3.78
N PRO A 39 -13.54 41.31 -4.58
CA PRO A 39 -14.61 42.26 -4.36
C PRO A 39 -15.76 41.62 -3.57
N GLU A 40 -16.12 42.29 -2.48
CA GLU A 40 -17.31 42.09 -1.65
C GLU A 40 -18.63 42.41 -2.40
N PRO A 41 -19.79 41.99 -1.86
CA PRO A 41 -21.04 41.84 -2.61
C PRO A 41 -21.87 43.13 -2.69
N ALA A 42 -22.54 43.33 -3.83
CA ALA A 42 -23.57 44.34 -3.99
C ALA A 42 -24.93 43.80 -3.54
N SER A 43 -25.56 44.54 -2.63
CA SER A 43 -26.90 44.30 -2.11
C SER A 43 -28.01 44.88 -3.01
N ALA A 44 -29.16 44.22 -2.93
CA ALA A 44 -30.51 44.79 -2.84
C ALA A 44 -31.34 45.09 -4.10
N SER A 45 -32.63 44.76 -3.92
CA SER A 45 -33.84 45.43 -4.41
C SER A 45 -34.43 44.95 -5.74
N ALA A 46 -35.56 44.25 -5.70
CA ALA A 46 -36.90 44.85 -5.63
C ALA A 46 -37.97 43.75 -5.69
N ALA A 47 -38.97 43.84 -4.84
CA ALA A 47 -40.15 42.98 -4.82
C ALA A 47 -41.20 43.49 -5.82
N GLU A 48 -41.78 42.58 -6.60
CA GLU A 48 -43.00 42.81 -7.37
C GLU A 48 -44.23 42.22 -6.64
N PRO A 49 -45.43 42.82 -6.79
CA PRO A 49 -46.63 42.41 -6.07
C PRO A 49 -47.26 41.15 -6.67
N ALA A 50 -47.77 40.31 -5.76
CA ALA A 50 -48.46 39.06 -6.04
C ALA A 50 -49.77 39.25 -6.82
N ALA A 51 -49.92 38.48 -7.89
CA ALA A 51 -51.22 38.19 -8.49
C ALA A 51 -51.86 37.02 -7.73
N ALA A 52 -53.11 37.20 -7.29
CA ALA A 52 -53.92 36.16 -6.69
C ALA A 52 -54.21 35.06 -7.72
N MET A 53 -53.66 33.86 -7.50
CA MET A 53 -54.04 32.64 -8.21
C MET A 53 -54.91 31.78 -7.30
N ASP A 54 -56.01 31.29 -7.87
CA ASP A 54 -56.98 30.41 -7.24
C ASP A 54 -56.31 29.21 -6.55
N ALA A 55 -56.84 28.88 -5.36
CA ALA A 55 -56.40 27.75 -4.56
C ALA A 55 -56.56 26.43 -5.34
N PRO A 56 -55.46 25.72 -5.66
CA PRO A 56 -55.57 24.38 -6.23
C PRO A 56 -56.11 23.43 -5.16
N ALA A 57 -57.00 22.52 -5.59
CA ALA A 57 -57.55 21.47 -4.76
C ALA A 57 -56.44 20.72 -4.02
N GLN A 58 -56.65 20.55 -2.72
CA GLN A 58 -55.73 19.85 -1.81
C GLN A 58 -55.46 18.43 -2.35
N PRO A 59 -54.23 18.09 -2.74
CA PRO A 59 -53.91 16.75 -3.22
C PRO A 59 -54.17 15.75 -2.08
N ALA A 60 -54.80 14.62 -2.44
CA ALA A 60 -55.06 13.53 -1.51
C ALA A 60 -53.78 13.16 -0.77
N ALA A 61 -53.90 12.97 0.55
CA ALA A 61 -52.78 12.59 1.41
C ALA A 61 -52.05 11.38 0.79
N PRO A 62 -50.72 11.45 0.60
CA PRO A 62 -49.97 10.35 0.04
C PRO A 62 -50.18 9.13 0.95
N ALA A 63 -50.48 7.99 0.34
CA ALA A 63 -50.54 6.72 1.05
C ALA A 63 -49.23 6.56 1.82
N THR A 64 -49.34 6.32 3.14
CA THR A 64 -48.21 5.96 3.99
C THR A 64 -47.48 4.79 3.35
N ALA A 65 -46.32 5.08 2.75
CA ALA A 65 -45.42 4.05 2.28
C ALA A 65 -45.09 3.17 3.48
N ALA A 66 -45.30 1.86 3.35
CA ALA A 66 -44.88 0.92 4.38
C ALA A 66 -43.39 1.11 4.65
N ASP A 67 -43.00 1.07 5.92
CA ASP A 67 -41.59 1.15 6.29
C ASP A 67 -40.81 0.08 5.53
N PRO A 68 -39.68 0.42 4.89
CA PRO A 68 -38.87 -0.56 4.18
C PRO A 68 -38.43 -1.65 5.15
N GLU A 69 -38.53 -2.90 4.70
CA GLU A 69 -38.06 -4.06 5.47
C GLU A 69 -36.57 -3.88 5.81
N PRO A 70 -36.14 -4.18 7.06
CA PRO A 70 -34.74 -3.98 7.45
C PRO A 70 -33.81 -4.79 6.55
N ALA A 71 -32.72 -4.15 6.12
CA ALA A 71 -31.69 -4.82 5.33
C ALA A 71 -31.11 -6.03 6.11
N SER A 72 -30.94 -7.16 5.42
CA SER A 72 -30.31 -8.36 5.99
C SER A 72 -28.92 -8.57 5.38
N CYS A 73 -27.98 -9.13 6.15
CA CYS A 73 -26.58 -9.27 5.69
C CYS A 73 -26.43 -10.22 4.49
N ALA A 74 -27.14 -11.35 4.50
CA ALA A 74 -27.08 -12.38 3.46
C ALA A 74 -25.68 -12.98 3.18
N LEU A 75 -24.67 -12.78 4.05
CA LEU A 75 -23.39 -13.50 4.03
C LEU A 75 -23.51 -14.77 4.89
N ASN A 76 -24.09 -15.81 4.31
CA ASN A 76 -24.53 -17.00 5.06
C ASN A 76 -23.40 -17.97 5.48
N GLY A 77 -22.17 -17.77 4.98
CA GLY A 77 -21.00 -18.56 5.35
C GLY A 77 -20.22 -17.92 6.49
N SER A 78 -19.53 -18.73 7.31
CA SER A 78 -18.57 -18.20 8.27
C SER A 78 -17.43 -19.17 8.56
N PHE A 79 -16.28 -18.63 8.98
CA PHE A 79 -15.18 -19.39 9.55
C PHE A 79 -14.44 -18.57 10.62
N ASP A 80 -13.75 -19.27 11.49
CA ASP A 80 -12.86 -18.65 12.48
C ASP A 80 -11.44 -18.56 11.92
N HIS A 81 -10.84 -17.38 12.05
CA HIS A 81 -9.48 -17.10 11.60
C HIS A 81 -8.58 -16.76 12.78
N VAL A 82 -7.57 -17.60 13.02
CA VAL A 82 -6.61 -17.39 14.09
C VAL A 82 -5.52 -16.43 13.63
N THR A 83 -5.43 -15.29 14.32
CA THR A 83 -4.41 -14.28 14.05
C THR A 83 -3.25 -14.39 15.03
N ARG A 84 -2.09 -13.85 14.65
CA ARG A 84 -0.91 -13.82 15.53
C ARG A 84 -1.09 -12.91 16.75
N ASN A 85 -1.69 -11.73 16.57
CA ASN A 85 -1.69 -10.66 17.57
C ASN A 85 -3.08 -10.24 18.04
N ASP A 86 -4.13 -10.72 17.40
CA ASP A 86 -5.51 -10.21 17.52
C ASP A 86 -6.52 -11.33 17.88
N GLY A 87 -6.01 -12.48 18.34
CA GLY A 87 -6.82 -13.65 18.71
C GLY A 87 -7.52 -14.31 17.53
N THR A 88 -8.61 -15.01 17.82
CA THR A 88 -9.48 -15.62 16.81
C THR A 88 -10.55 -14.64 16.40
N ARG A 89 -10.67 -14.39 15.08
CA ARG A 89 -11.67 -13.49 14.50
C ARG A 89 -12.66 -14.27 13.65
N ARG A 90 -13.94 -13.96 13.79
CA ARG A 90 -14.99 -14.47 12.91
C ARG A 90 -14.89 -13.75 11.57
N VAL A 91 -14.93 -14.52 10.49
CA VAL A 91 -15.07 -14.03 9.13
C VAL A 91 -16.39 -14.56 8.59
N ILE A 92 -17.22 -13.68 8.03
CA ILE A 92 -18.46 -14.04 7.33
C ILE A 92 -18.27 -13.87 5.83
N PHE A 93 -18.92 -14.70 5.02
CA PHE A 93 -18.75 -14.67 3.57
C PHE A 93 -20.01 -15.12 2.82
N GLY A 94 -20.08 -14.76 1.55
CA GLY A 94 -21.16 -15.08 0.63
C GLY A 94 -20.66 -15.01 -0.81
N GLU A 95 -21.58 -14.99 -1.77
CA GLU A 95 -21.24 -14.95 -3.20
C GLU A 95 -20.54 -13.64 -3.60
N ASP A 96 -20.95 -12.53 -2.99
CA ASP A 96 -20.57 -11.17 -3.39
C ASP A 96 -19.78 -10.40 -2.32
N GLY A 97 -19.40 -11.06 -1.22
CA GLY A 97 -18.53 -10.44 -0.23
C GLY A 97 -17.93 -11.39 0.81
N LEU A 98 -16.85 -10.91 1.42
CA LEU A 98 -16.23 -11.48 2.60
C LEU A 98 -15.95 -10.34 3.59
N MET A 99 -16.42 -10.48 4.83
CA MET A 99 -16.36 -9.43 5.84
C MET A 99 -15.79 -9.93 7.17
N PHE A 100 -15.00 -9.08 7.82
CA PHE A 100 -14.45 -9.35 9.14
C PHE A 100 -14.20 -8.06 9.93
N ARG A 101 -14.01 -8.25 11.24
CA ARG A 101 -13.57 -7.20 12.17
C ARG A 101 -12.25 -7.61 12.81
N SER A 102 -11.27 -6.72 12.80
CA SER A 102 -9.96 -6.97 13.42
C SER A 102 -9.26 -5.68 13.83
N ASP A 103 -8.20 -5.80 14.62
CA ASP A 103 -7.17 -4.76 14.67
C ASP A 103 -6.52 -4.62 13.29
N TYR A 104 -6.01 -3.41 12.99
CA TYR A 104 -5.56 -3.05 11.65
C TYR A 104 -4.10 -2.58 11.66
N ALA A 105 -3.24 -3.40 11.08
CA ALA A 105 -1.81 -3.17 10.93
C ALA A 105 -1.50 -2.35 9.66
N VAL A 106 -0.31 -1.77 9.64
CA VAL A 106 0.20 -0.95 8.54
C VAL A 106 1.19 -1.77 7.74
N ASN A 107 0.90 -2.02 6.47
CA ASN A 107 1.85 -2.54 5.51
C ASN A 107 2.56 -1.39 4.82
N THR A 108 3.89 -1.44 4.80
CA THR A 108 4.69 -0.46 4.07
C THR A 108 5.19 -1.00 2.74
N ASP A 109 5.04 -2.28 2.42
CA ASP A 109 5.49 -2.87 1.15
C ASP A 109 4.90 -2.12 -0.06
N GLY A 110 5.73 -1.92 -1.07
CA GLY A 110 5.45 -1.06 -2.23
C GLY A 110 5.81 0.42 -2.03
N ALA A 111 6.02 0.90 -0.80
CA ALA A 111 6.52 2.26 -0.60
C ALA A 111 7.97 2.39 -1.12
N PRO A 112 8.30 3.47 -1.86
CA PRO A 112 9.68 3.73 -2.28
C PRO A 112 10.65 3.92 -1.09
N THR A 113 10.11 4.24 0.10
CA THR A 113 10.90 4.46 1.32
C THR A 113 10.86 3.29 2.31
N SER A 114 10.31 2.15 1.90
CA SER A 114 10.09 1.00 2.79
C SER A 114 11.40 0.45 3.35
N TYR A 115 12.40 0.26 2.49
CA TYR A 115 13.67 -0.37 2.88
C TYR A 115 14.86 0.43 2.33
N HIS A 116 15.92 0.53 3.13
CA HIS A 116 17.18 1.15 2.74
C HIS A 116 18.36 0.26 3.18
N PRO A 117 19.37 0.03 2.32
CA PRO A 117 20.53 -0.83 2.64
C PRO A 117 21.30 -0.38 3.89
N ASP A 118 21.33 0.93 4.16
CA ASP A 118 22.05 1.53 5.29
C ASP A 118 21.18 1.73 6.54
N ASP A 119 19.89 1.39 6.49
CA ASP A 119 18.98 1.47 7.64
C ASP A 119 18.15 0.18 7.78
N PRO A 120 18.79 -0.98 7.97
CA PRO A 120 18.09 -2.27 8.03
C PRO A 120 17.12 -2.38 9.22
N TRP A 121 17.26 -1.52 10.23
CA TRP A 121 16.36 -1.44 11.39
C TRP A 121 15.18 -0.46 11.19
N GLY A 122 15.26 0.45 10.22
CA GLY A 122 14.30 1.55 10.04
C GLY A 122 14.32 2.58 11.18
N SER A 123 15.48 2.73 11.83
CA SER A 123 15.65 3.58 13.03
C SER A 123 16.50 4.82 12.77
N SER A 124 17.20 4.89 11.63
CA SER A 124 18.08 6.00 11.28
C SER A 124 17.38 7.09 10.46
N GLY A 125 16.09 6.91 10.16
CA GLY A 125 15.29 7.86 9.38
C GLY A 125 15.48 7.75 7.87
N LEU A 126 16.10 6.67 7.40
CA LEU A 126 16.16 6.35 5.97
C LEU A 126 15.11 5.32 5.57
N ALA A 127 14.64 4.46 6.46
CA ALA A 127 13.61 3.48 6.12
C ALA A 127 12.40 3.54 7.07
N ILE A 128 11.21 3.35 6.50
CA ILE A 128 9.97 3.22 7.28
C ILE A 128 9.68 1.77 7.71
N ASN A 129 10.49 0.81 7.26
CA ASN A 129 10.39 -0.59 7.64
C ASN A 129 11.75 -1.14 8.10
N THR A 130 11.74 -2.34 8.65
CA THR A 130 12.95 -3.13 8.90
C THR A 130 13.11 -4.17 7.81
N VAL A 131 14.34 -4.41 7.36
CA VAL A 131 14.61 -5.40 6.31
C VAL A 131 14.18 -6.81 6.70
N CYS A 132 14.09 -7.12 8.00
CA CYS A 132 13.57 -8.38 8.51
C CYS A 132 12.12 -8.68 8.10
N ASN A 133 11.38 -7.67 7.63
CA ASN A 133 10.03 -7.86 7.11
C ASN A 133 10.01 -8.18 5.62
N GLY A 134 11.13 -8.08 4.90
CA GLY A 134 11.20 -8.27 3.44
C GLY A 134 12.24 -9.27 2.97
N VAL A 135 13.02 -9.89 3.88
CA VAL A 135 14.08 -10.85 3.53
C VAL A 135 14.19 -11.99 4.54
N ASP A 136 14.75 -13.11 4.08
CA ASP A 136 15.30 -14.19 4.91
C ASP A 136 16.75 -14.47 4.51
N ILE A 137 17.52 -15.11 5.38
CA ILE A 137 18.86 -15.64 5.06
C ILE A 137 18.74 -17.14 4.78
N ALA A 138 19.29 -17.58 3.65
CA ALA A 138 19.32 -19.00 3.26
C ALA A 138 20.66 -19.67 3.59
N ALA A 139 21.75 -18.90 3.63
CA ALA A 139 23.10 -19.38 3.93
C ALA A 139 23.91 -18.25 4.61
N PRO A 140 24.86 -18.56 5.52
CA PRO A 140 25.40 -19.89 5.83
C PRO A 140 24.46 -20.78 6.66
N GLU A 141 23.40 -20.21 7.21
CA GLU A 141 22.33 -20.92 7.89
C GLU A 141 21.00 -20.21 7.62
N GLU A 142 19.90 -20.91 7.82
CA GLU A 142 18.57 -20.32 7.67
C GLU A 142 18.28 -19.39 8.86
N VAL A 143 17.99 -18.12 8.57
CA VAL A 143 17.63 -17.11 9.57
C VAL A 143 16.45 -16.30 9.04
N ASP A 144 15.37 -16.27 9.82
CA ASP A 144 14.15 -15.54 9.46
C ASP A 144 13.91 -14.33 10.39
N TYR A 145 12.75 -13.69 10.21
CA TYR A 145 12.33 -12.54 10.99
C TYR A 145 12.33 -12.78 12.52
N SER A 146 12.18 -14.02 13.01
CA SER A 146 12.20 -14.33 14.45
C SER A 146 13.58 -14.11 15.07
N GLN A 147 14.63 -14.13 14.25
CA GLN A 147 16.03 -13.91 14.62
C GLN A 147 16.56 -12.61 14.01
N CYS A 148 15.72 -11.58 13.91
CA CYS A 148 15.97 -10.33 13.17
C CYS A 148 17.34 -9.68 13.45
N LYS A 149 17.87 -9.70 14.68
CA LYS A 149 19.23 -9.19 14.96
C LYS A 149 20.30 -9.91 14.14
N LYS A 150 20.27 -11.24 14.17
CA LYS A 150 21.21 -12.11 13.44
C LYS A 150 21.00 -12.00 11.92
N LEU A 151 19.74 -11.91 11.50
CA LEU A 151 19.39 -11.67 10.10
C LEU A 151 20.02 -10.37 9.59
N ILE A 152 19.93 -9.28 10.36
CA ILE A 152 20.53 -8.00 10.00
C ILE A 152 22.06 -8.08 9.94
N ASP A 153 22.70 -8.82 10.85
CA ASP A 153 24.15 -9.02 10.82
C ASP A 153 24.60 -9.74 9.53
N TYR A 154 23.86 -10.76 9.06
CA TYR A 154 24.13 -11.43 7.78
C TYR A 154 23.75 -10.57 6.57
N PHE A 155 22.66 -9.82 6.66
CA PHE A 155 22.26 -8.88 5.63
C PHE A 155 23.34 -7.83 5.38
N ALA A 156 23.92 -7.26 6.44
CA ALA A 156 25.02 -6.31 6.33
C ALA A 156 26.27 -6.93 5.70
N GLN A 157 26.63 -8.16 6.09
CA GLN A 157 27.73 -8.89 5.45
C GLN A 157 27.48 -9.11 3.96
N ALA A 158 26.26 -9.49 3.57
CA ALA A 158 25.90 -9.67 2.18
C ALA A 158 25.99 -8.35 1.40
N ARG A 159 25.45 -7.26 1.95
CA ARG A 159 25.55 -5.91 1.38
C ARG A 159 27.00 -5.52 1.13
N ASP A 160 27.85 -5.66 2.15
CA ASP A 160 29.25 -5.24 2.12
C ASP A 160 30.08 -6.10 1.14
N ALA A 161 29.65 -7.35 0.90
CA ALA A 161 30.22 -8.25 -0.09
C ALA A 161 29.62 -8.09 -1.51
N GLY A 162 28.70 -7.14 -1.73
CA GLY A 162 28.06 -6.93 -3.04
C GLY A 162 26.99 -7.97 -3.39
N TRP A 163 26.37 -8.59 -2.39
CA TRP A 163 25.24 -9.54 -2.42
C TRP A 163 25.54 -10.94 -2.99
N THR A 164 26.49 -11.07 -3.91
CA THR A 164 26.81 -12.34 -4.59
C THR A 164 28.29 -12.73 -4.53
N GLY A 165 29.02 -12.26 -3.51
CA GLY A 165 30.39 -12.72 -3.25
C GLY A 165 30.43 -14.21 -2.89
N ALA A 166 31.55 -14.89 -3.18
CA ALA A 166 31.71 -16.34 -2.91
C ALA A 166 31.47 -16.71 -1.43
N ASP A 167 31.83 -15.80 -0.51
CA ASP A 167 31.63 -15.93 0.93
C ASP A 167 30.47 -15.05 1.45
N SER A 168 29.67 -14.47 0.55
CA SER A 168 28.52 -13.65 0.92
C SER A 168 27.39 -14.53 1.46
N PRO A 169 26.74 -14.15 2.57
CA PRO A 169 25.47 -14.75 2.95
C PRO A 169 24.47 -14.65 1.79
N ILE A 170 23.66 -15.70 1.64
CA ILE A 170 22.64 -15.77 0.60
C ILE A 170 21.35 -15.19 1.17
N VAL A 171 20.92 -14.05 0.63
CA VAL A 171 19.68 -13.38 1.02
C VAL A 171 18.56 -13.78 0.06
N ASN A 172 17.42 -14.20 0.60
CA ASN A 172 16.18 -14.39 -0.13
C ASN A 172 15.31 -13.14 0.07
N PHE A 173 14.99 -12.43 -1.00
CA PHE A 173 14.16 -11.24 -0.96
C PHE A 173 12.73 -11.57 -1.34
N TYR A 174 11.76 -11.16 -0.52
CA TYR A 174 10.33 -11.35 -0.80
C TYR A 174 9.51 -10.05 -0.69
N GLY A 175 10.02 -9.02 -0.01
CA GLY A 175 9.44 -7.66 0.00
C GLY A 175 10.22 -6.64 -0.85
N ILE A 176 11.32 -7.08 -1.47
CA ILE A 176 12.27 -6.27 -2.25
C ILE A 176 12.48 -6.94 -3.62
N ALA A 177 12.43 -6.16 -4.69
CA ALA A 177 12.67 -6.67 -6.04
C ALA A 177 14.13 -7.07 -6.21
N THR A 178 14.38 -8.12 -6.97
CA THR A 178 15.72 -8.60 -7.33
C THR A 178 15.99 -8.36 -8.81
N LYS A 179 17.25 -8.44 -9.27
CA LYS A 179 17.55 -8.24 -10.71
C LYS A 179 17.00 -9.36 -11.60
N SER A 180 16.73 -10.54 -11.05
CA SER A 180 16.17 -11.71 -11.74
C SER A 180 15.37 -12.58 -10.78
N ASP A 181 14.45 -13.42 -11.28
CA ASP A 181 13.83 -14.49 -10.48
C ASP A 181 14.74 -15.72 -10.33
N THR A 182 15.78 -15.82 -11.15
CA THR A 182 16.64 -17.01 -11.26
C THR A 182 18.12 -16.65 -11.27
N GLY A 183 18.96 -17.66 -10.99
CA GLY A 183 20.42 -17.51 -10.96
C GLY A 183 20.90 -16.55 -9.87
N GLU A 184 22.12 -16.03 -10.00
CA GLU A 184 22.72 -15.08 -9.05
C GLU A 184 21.91 -13.80 -8.91
N GLY A 185 21.26 -13.35 -9.99
CA GLY A 185 20.43 -12.15 -10.00
C GLY A 185 19.24 -12.21 -9.03
N ARG A 186 18.82 -13.40 -8.59
CA ARG A 186 17.78 -13.59 -7.56
C ARG A 186 18.23 -13.24 -6.15
N HIS A 187 19.53 -13.08 -5.96
CA HIS A 187 20.15 -12.67 -4.70
C HIS A 187 20.70 -11.24 -4.76
N GLN A 188 20.49 -10.54 -5.87
CA GLN A 188 20.89 -9.14 -6.02
C GLN A 188 19.65 -8.24 -5.96
N PRO A 189 19.48 -7.41 -4.93
CA PRO A 189 18.34 -6.51 -4.82
C PRO A 189 18.44 -5.39 -5.87
N CYS A 190 17.28 -4.91 -6.31
CA CYS A 190 17.14 -3.71 -7.11
C CYS A 190 17.28 -2.47 -6.22
N ILE A 191 18.17 -1.55 -6.60
CA ILE A 191 18.29 -0.23 -6.01
C ILE A 191 17.54 0.76 -6.89
N ASN A 192 16.72 1.59 -6.27
CA ASN A 192 15.94 2.62 -6.94
C ASN A 192 16.87 3.72 -7.49
N ASP A 193 16.66 4.06 -8.76
CA ASP A 193 17.41 5.07 -9.49
C ASP A 193 16.64 6.39 -9.68
N ASP A 194 15.37 6.44 -9.26
CA ASP A 194 14.58 7.67 -9.19
C ASP A 194 15.30 8.69 -8.30
N PRO A 195 15.54 9.93 -8.77
CA PRO A 195 16.22 10.96 -7.98
C PRO A 195 15.60 11.21 -6.59
N ALA A 196 14.29 11.06 -6.42
CA ALA A 196 13.62 11.26 -5.14
C ALA A 196 13.89 10.14 -4.13
N TYR A 197 14.22 8.94 -4.61
CA TYR A 197 14.35 7.72 -3.80
C TYR A 197 15.66 6.99 -4.08
N LYS A 198 16.66 7.71 -4.60
CA LYS A 198 17.93 7.14 -5.00
C LYS A 198 18.61 6.46 -3.80
N GLY A 199 19.00 5.20 -3.98
CA GLY A 199 19.67 4.40 -2.95
C GLY A 199 18.76 3.53 -2.10
N TYR A 200 17.44 3.74 -2.16
CA TYR A 200 16.47 2.85 -1.53
C TYR A 200 16.33 1.55 -2.31
N PHE A 201 15.82 0.50 -1.66
CA PHE A 201 15.43 -0.70 -2.40
C PHE A 201 14.09 -0.47 -3.11
N VAL A 202 13.92 -1.16 -4.24
CA VAL A 202 12.62 -1.24 -4.91
C VAL A 202 11.73 -2.19 -4.12
N SER A 203 10.71 -1.65 -3.45
CA SER A 203 9.78 -2.44 -2.64
C SER A 203 8.63 -2.97 -3.50
N THR A 204 8.22 -4.21 -3.24
CA THR A 204 7.30 -4.95 -4.11
C THR A 204 5.92 -5.13 -3.49
N THR A 205 4.93 -5.36 -4.34
CA THR A 205 3.58 -5.83 -3.97
C THR A 205 3.17 -6.95 -4.92
N SER A 206 2.26 -7.84 -4.49
CA SER A 206 1.74 -8.91 -5.34
C SER A 206 0.94 -8.38 -6.54
N GLN A 207 0.12 -7.34 -6.34
CA GLN A 207 -0.52 -6.62 -7.44
C GLN A 207 0.49 -5.63 -8.05
N LEU A 208 0.57 -5.61 -9.38
CA LEU A 208 1.40 -4.65 -10.11
C LEU A 208 0.58 -3.41 -10.45
N ALA A 209 1.18 -2.23 -10.27
CA ALA A 209 0.62 -0.96 -10.73
C ALA A 209 0.72 -0.83 -12.25
N ASP A 210 1.89 -1.21 -12.78
CA ASP A 210 2.15 -1.24 -14.22
C ASP A 210 3.06 -2.42 -14.56
N PRO A 211 2.50 -3.55 -15.06
CA PRO A 211 3.30 -4.72 -15.41
C PRO A 211 4.24 -4.51 -16.60
N SER A 212 4.10 -3.41 -17.35
CA SER A 212 4.97 -3.09 -18.50
C SER A 212 6.32 -2.49 -18.07
N ARG A 213 6.42 -1.94 -16.85
CA ARG A 213 7.66 -1.36 -16.32
C ARG A 213 8.64 -2.45 -15.87
N GLY A 214 9.93 -2.14 -15.91
CA GLY A 214 10.99 -3.06 -15.50
C GLY A 214 10.88 -3.48 -14.04
N ARG A 215 11.43 -4.64 -13.67
CA ARG A 215 11.39 -5.14 -12.28
C ARG A 215 12.06 -4.23 -11.26
N CYS A 216 13.16 -3.58 -11.65
CA CYS A 216 13.85 -2.62 -10.79
C CYS A 216 13.24 -1.21 -10.88
N ASP A 217 12.07 -1.06 -11.50
CA ASP A 217 11.36 0.21 -11.53
C ASP A 217 10.30 0.22 -10.43
N GLN A 218 10.38 1.18 -9.51
CA GLN A 218 9.41 1.29 -8.42
C GLN A 218 7.97 1.48 -8.90
N GLY A 219 7.76 2.12 -10.05
CA GLY A 219 6.44 2.32 -10.62
C GLY A 219 5.79 1.05 -11.19
N ARG A 220 6.51 -0.08 -11.21
CA ARG A 220 5.93 -1.39 -11.52
C ARG A 220 4.97 -1.85 -10.41
N TYR A 221 5.25 -1.50 -9.17
CA TYR A 221 4.53 -1.96 -7.97
C TYR A 221 3.59 -0.88 -7.43
N LEU A 222 2.61 -1.26 -6.60
CA LEU A 222 1.73 -0.29 -5.96
C LEU A 222 2.52 0.54 -4.95
N ASN A 223 2.27 1.84 -4.85
CA ASN A 223 2.88 2.69 -3.82
C ASN A 223 1.98 2.76 -2.58
N SER A 224 2.43 2.20 -1.46
CA SER A 224 1.65 2.15 -0.20
C SER A 224 1.41 3.52 0.43
N LEU A 225 2.22 4.52 0.08
CA LEU A 225 2.07 5.90 0.54
C LEU A 225 0.91 6.63 -0.17
N ASP A 226 0.60 6.23 -1.39
CA ASP A 226 -0.26 7.00 -2.31
C ASP A 226 -1.54 6.26 -2.71
N LEU A 227 -1.55 4.92 -2.64
CA LEU A 227 -2.68 4.11 -3.07
C LEU A 227 -3.31 3.35 -1.91
N PRO A 228 -4.67 3.34 -1.80
CA PRO A 228 -5.37 2.50 -0.84
C PRO A 228 -5.39 1.05 -1.32
N PHE A 229 -4.72 0.17 -0.58
CA PHE A 229 -4.84 -1.27 -0.79
C PHE A 229 -4.79 -2.04 0.52
N ILE A 230 -5.42 -3.21 0.54
CA ILE A 230 -5.42 -4.15 1.66
C ILE A 230 -4.57 -5.38 1.33
N ILE A 231 -4.18 -6.08 2.38
CA ILE A 231 -3.38 -7.29 2.31
C ILE A 231 -4.30 -8.45 2.64
N ARG A 232 -4.45 -9.39 1.70
CA ARG A 232 -5.20 -10.62 1.99
C ARG A 232 -4.28 -11.65 2.66
N PRO A 233 -4.75 -12.40 3.66
CA PRO A 233 -4.00 -13.55 4.16
C PRO A 233 -3.88 -14.63 3.09
N ARG A 234 -2.72 -15.30 3.00
CA ARG A 234 -2.61 -16.52 2.18
C ARG A 234 -3.40 -17.67 2.80
N GLY A 235 -4.02 -18.52 1.98
CA GLY A 235 -4.71 -19.72 2.45
C GLY A 235 -6.08 -19.92 1.80
N ALA A 236 -6.57 -21.15 1.86
CA ALA A 236 -7.80 -21.56 1.17
C ALA A 236 -9.06 -20.86 1.69
N ASN A 237 -9.08 -20.40 2.95
CA ASN A 237 -10.26 -19.71 3.50
C ASN A 237 -10.53 -18.35 2.84
N PHE A 238 -9.52 -17.69 2.26
CA PHE A 238 -9.73 -16.42 1.55
C PHE A 238 -9.90 -16.67 0.06
N SER A 239 -8.91 -17.31 -0.58
CA SER A 239 -8.98 -17.56 -2.04
C SER A 239 -10.09 -18.54 -2.43
N GLY A 240 -10.37 -19.54 -1.60
CA GLY A 240 -11.46 -20.49 -1.82
C GLY A 240 -12.85 -19.89 -1.62
N ASN A 241 -12.93 -18.74 -0.93
CA ASN A 241 -14.16 -17.94 -0.80
C ASN A 241 -14.12 -16.69 -1.70
N GLY A 242 -13.39 -16.74 -2.81
CA GLY A 242 -13.49 -15.77 -3.91
C GLY A 242 -12.72 -14.46 -3.73
N VAL A 243 -11.88 -14.32 -2.70
CA VAL A 243 -10.99 -13.15 -2.55
C VAL A 243 -9.74 -13.33 -3.40
N ASP A 244 -9.55 -12.49 -4.41
CA ASP A 244 -8.34 -12.46 -5.23
C ASP A 244 -7.63 -11.09 -5.25
N VAL A 245 -6.39 -11.08 -5.73
CA VAL A 245 -5.64 -9.83 -5.93
C VAL A 245 -6.36 -8.97 -6.97
N GLY A 246 -6.50 -7.68 -6.67
CA GLY A 246 -7.20 -6.71 -7.50
C GLY A 246 -8.67 -6.51 -7.12
N ASP A 247 -9.27 -7.38 -6.32
CA ASP A 247 -10.64 -7.19 -5.82
C ASP A 247 -10.78 -5.89 -5.03
N LEU A 248 -11.93 -5.24 -5.14
CA LEU A 248 -12.23 -4.04 -4.37
C LEU A 248 -12.56 -4.38 -2.92
N ALA A 249 -12.32 -3.43 -2.02
CA ALA A 249 -12.66 -3.53 -0.62
C ALA A 249 -13.14 -2.19 -0.05
N LEU A 250 -13.93 -2.26 1.01
CA LEU A 250 -14.27 -1.16 1.90
C LEU A 250 -13.63 -1.42 3.26
N VAL A 251 -12.92 -0.42 3.79
CA VAL A 251 -12.33 -0.45 5.13
C VAL A 251 -12.91 0.71 5.94
N MET A 252 -13.45 0.41 7.12
CA MET A 252 -14.11 1.40 7.98
C MET A 252 -13.68 1.26 9.43
N ASP A 253 -13.32 2.38 10.05
CA ASP A 253 -13.22 2.49 11.51
C ASP A 253 -14.62 2.87 12.06
N PRO A 254 -15.32 1.94 12.75
CA PRO A 254 -16.66 2.21 13.25
C PRO A 254 -16.67 3.26 14.37
N ALA A 255 -15.56 3.50 15.07
CA ALA A 255 -15.51 4.46 16.18
C ALA A 255 -15.53 5.91 15.67
N SER A 256 -14.81 6.20 14.58
CA SER A 256 -14.77 7.54 13.99
C SER A 256 -15.70 7.71 12.78
N GLY A 257 -16.22 6.60 12.22
CA GLY A 257 -16.98 6.59 10.97
C GLY A 257 -16.12 6.84 9.72
N ARG A 258 -14.79 6.93 9.87
CA ARG A 258 -13.89 7.11 8.73
C ARG A 258 -13.79 5.82 7.94
N GLN A 259 -13.82 5.97 6.62
CA GLN A 259 -13.74 4.85 5.70
C GLN A 259 -12.95 5.21 4.45
N THR A 260 -12.47 4.20 3.75
CA THR A 260 -11.86 4.33 2.44
C THR A 260 -12.10 3.06 1.63
N PHE A 261 -12.28 3.22 0.32
CA PHE A 261 -12.22 2.09 -0.60
C PHE A 261 -10.78 1.76 -0.95
N ALA A 262 -10.52 0.48 -1.17
CA ALA A 262 -9.19 -0.05 -1.43
C ALA A 262 -9.27 -1.17 -2.48
N ILE A 263 -8.12 -1.62 -2.97
CA ILE A 263 -7.99 -2.88 -3.71
C ILE A 263 -7.24 -3.92 -2.87
N VAL A 264 -7.41 -5.21 -3.13
CA VAL A 264 -6.51 -6.25 -2.62
C VAL A 264 -5.19 -6.13 -3.36
N GLY A 265 -4.19 -5.49 -2.74
CA GLY A 265 -2.92 -5.15 -3.38
C GLY A 265 -1.79 -6.13 -3.10
N ASP A 266 -1.91 -6.92 -2.03
CA ASP A 266 -0.85 -7.84 -1.63
C ASP A 266 -1.36 -9.11 -0.95
N ILE A 267 -0.44 -10.06 -0.75
CA ILE A 267 -0.69 -11.34 -0.08
C ILE A 267 0.23 -11.48 1.14
N GLY A 268 -0.37 -11.46 2.31
CA GLY A 268 0.28 -11.60 3.60
C GLY A 268 0.47 -13.05 4.06
N PRO A 269 1.02 -13.24 5.27
CA PRO A 269 1.07 -14.55 5.92
C PRO A 269 -0.33 -15.08 6.26
N SER A 270 -0.46 -16.40 6.45
CA SER A 270 -1.76 -17.04 6.68
C SER A 270 -2.38 -16.72 8.02
N TRP A 271 -1.58 -16.23 8.96
CA TRP A 271 -1.99 -15.78 10.30
C TRP A 271 -2.23 -14.27 10.37
N GLY A 272 -2.06 -13.54 9.26
CA GLY A 272 -2.41 -12.12 9.18
C GLY A 272 -3.93 -11.94 9.08
N LEU A 273 -4.44 -10.79 9.52
CA LEU A 273 -5.80 -10.29 9.25
C LEU A 273 -5.82 -8.80 9.58
N GLY A 274 -6.50 -7.98 8.76
CA GLY A 274 -6.54 -6.54 8.98
C GLY A 274 -5.19 -5.88 8.77
N GLU A 275 -4.76 -5.78 7.53
CA GLU A 275 -3.53 -5.07 7.19
C GLU A 275 -3.78 -4.32 5.89
N GLY A 276 -3.30 -3.07 5.82
CA GLY A 276 -3.47 -2.21 4.66
C GLY A 276 -2.32 -1.24 4.49
N SER A 277 -2.29 -0.59 3.33
CA SER A 277 -1.26 0.37 2.98
C SER A 277 -1.19 1.53 3.98
N VAL A 278 -0.08 2.27 3.95
CA VAL A 278 0.08 3.51 4.72
C VAL A 278 -1.06 4.49 4.41
N TYR A 279 -1.52 4.54 3.15
CA TYR A 279 -2.69 5.32 2.74
C TYR A 279 -3.95 4.92 3.52
N VAL A 280 -4.31 3.62 3.55
CA VAL A 280 -5.50 3.15 4.27
C VAL A 280 -5.40 3.53 5.74
N SER A 281 -4.25 3.31 6.35
CA SER A 281 -4.00 3.61 7.76
C SER A 281 -4.13 5.11 8.06
N ARG A 282 -3.67 5.98 7.15
CA ARG A 282 -3.87 7.43 7.23
C ARG A 282 -5.34 7.82 7.12
N ALA A 283 -6.09 7.21 6.22
CA ALA A 283 -7.52 7.47 6.04
C ALA A 283 -8.32 7.13 7.31
N LEU A 284 -8.04 5.97 7.94
CA LEU A 284 -8.68 5.55 9.18
C LEU A 284 -8.29 6.45 10.37
N THR A 285 -7.00 6.73 10.53
CA THR A 285 -6.51 7.52 11.68
C THR A 285 -6.66 9.03 11.51
N GLY A 286 -6.95 9.51 10.30
CA GLY A 286 -7.03 10.94 9.96
C GLY A 286 -5.67 11.64 9.96
N LYS A 287 -4.56 10.90 9.85
CA LYS A 287 -3.21 11.47 9.82
C LYS A 287 -2.89 12.04 8.44
N ALA A 288 -2.51 13.31 8.41
CA ALA A 288 -2.25 14.04 7.17
C ALA A 288 -0.89 13.71 6.52
N THR A 289 0.09 13.23 7.27
CA THR A 289 1.46 13.00 6.77
C THR A 289 1.79 11.52 6.66
N ASN A 290 2.83 11.19 5.90
CA ASN A 290 3.42 9.86 5.89
C ASN A 290 4.40 9.68 7.07
N PRO A 291 4.56 8.45 7.60
CA PRO A 291 5.61 8.15 8.55
C PRO A 291 6.98 8.30 7.88
N LYS A 292 7.98 8.72 8.66
CA LYS A 292 9.37 8.87 8.23
C LYS A 292 10.30 7.81 8.81
N THR A 293 9.82 7.08 9.82
CA THR A 293 10.59 6.03 10.50
C THR A 293 9.70 4.83 10.79
N ARG A 294 10.32 3.66 10.99
CA ARG A 294 9.59 2.46 11.43
C ARG A 294 8.86 2.67 12.74
N LYS A 295 9.44 3.44 13.67
CA LYS A 295 8.79 3.75 14.94
C LYS A 295 7.49 4.51 14.74
N GLU A 296 7.47 5.45 13.80
CA GLU A 296 6.27 6.22 13.48
C GLU A 296 5.17 5.37 12.87
N VAL A 297 5.51 4.38 12.03
CA VAL A 297 4.54 3.48 11.38
C VAL A 297 3.59 2.83 12.41
N TYR A 298 4.10 2.40 13.56
CA TYR A 298 3.25 1.80 14.60
C TYR A 298 2.15 2.72 15.12
N GLY A 299 2.33 4.04 15.03
CA GLY A 299 1.32 5.02 15.42
C GLY A 299 0.16 5.18 14.42
N TYR A 300 0.22 4.52 13.26
CA TYR A 300 -0.81 4.58 12.22
C TYR A 300 -1.77 3.37 12.27
N GLY A 301 -1.51 2.38 13.12
CA GLY A 301 -2.43 1.27 13.32
C GLY A 301 -3.78 1.73 13.88
N ALA A 302 -4.83 0.99 13.54
CA ALA A 302 -6.19 1.19 14.04
C ALA A 302 -6.70 -0.09 14.73
N ARG A 303 -7.83 0.01 15.43
CA ARG A 303 -8.42 -1.12 16.18
C ARG A 303 -9.88 -1.32 15.79
N ASN A 304 -10.35 -2.57 15.91
CA ASN A 304 -11.75 -2.94 15.64
C ASN A 304 -12.28 -2.44 14.28
N VAL A 305 -11.44 -2.47 13.26
CA VAL A 305 -11.75 -2.00 11.91
C VAL A 305 -12.58 -3.06 11.19
N LEU A 306 -13.64 -2.62 10.52
CA LEU A 306 -14.46 -3.44 9.64
C LEU A 306 -13.84 -3.44 8.24
N THR A 307 -13.66 -4.62 7.66
CA THR A 307 -13.23 -4.79 6.28
C THR A 307 -14.23 -5.65 5.53
N LEU A 308 -14.76 -5.14 4.43
CA LEU A 308 -15.54 -5.89 3.45
C LEU A 308 -14.73 -5.97 2.16
N VAL A 309 -14.46 -7.18 1.68
CA VAL A 309 -13.94 -7.41 0.33
C VAL A 309 -15.10 -7.77 -0.58
N PHE A 310 -15.23 -7.09 -1.71
CA PHE A 310 -16.20 -7.40 -2.75
C PHE A 310 -15.63 -8.51 -3.64
N THR A 311 -16.05 -9.75 -3.41
CA THR A 311 -15.50 -10.93 -4.11
C THR A 311 -15.85 -10.90 -5.60
N GLY A 312 -14.89 -11.24 -6.45
CA GLY A 312 -15.10 -11.24 -7.90
C GLY A 312 -15.31 -9.85 -8.51
N ALA A 313 -14.83 -8.80 -7.85
CA ALA A 313 -14.90 -7.41 -8.31
C ALA A 313 -13.51 -6.82 -8.60
N PRO A 314 -12.69 -7.43 -9.49
CA PRO A 314 -11.33 -6.98 -9.71
C PRO A 314 -11.28 -5.66 -10.47
N MET A 315 -10.43 -4.74 -10.01
CA MET A 315 -10.09 -3.50 -10.69
C MET A 315 -8.79 -3.63 -11.48
N LYS A 316 -8.77 -3.11 -12.71
CA LYS A 316 -7.59 -3.06 -13.59
C LYS A 316 -6.88 -1.69 -13.53
N PRO A 317 -5.56 -1.63 -13.76
CA PRO A 317 -4.81 -0.37 -13.83
C PRO A 317 -5.32 0.54 -14.97
N PRO A 318 -4.98 1.85 -14.96
CA PRO A 318 -4.18 2.55 -13.95
C PRO A 318 -4.91 2.75 -12.61
N TYR A 319 -4.23 2.51 -11.49
CA TYR A 319 -4.81 2.74 -10.16
C TYR A 319 -4.60 4.19 -9.73
N THR A 320 -5.69 4.85 -9.31
CA THR A 320 -5.65 6.14 -8.62
C THR A 320 -6.66 6.10 -7.48
N PRO A 321 -6.48 6.91 -6.40
CA PRO A 321 -7.44 6.97 -5.31
C PRO A 321 -8.86 7.27 -5.79
N GLU A 322 -9.02 8.17 -6.76
CA GLU A 322 -10.33 8.58 -7.30
C GLU A 322 -11.01 7.43 -8.06
N ARG A 323 -10.24 6.65 -8.83
CA ARG A 323 -10.77 5.50 -9.54
C ARG A 323 -11.15 4.36 -8.59
N ILE A 324 -10.35 4.13 -7.55
CA ILE A 324 -10.66 3.13 -6.52
C ILE A 324 -11.91 3.54 -5.74
N GLU A 325 -12.02 4.81 -5.35
CA GLU A 325 -13.20 5.37 -4.70
C GLU A 325 -14.47 5.18 -5.55
N ALA A 326 -14.42 5.56 -6.84
CA ALA A 326 -15.56 5.44 -7.74
C ALA A 326 -15.97 3.98 -7.97
N ALA A 327 -14.99 3.08 -8.20
CA ALA A 327 -15.26 1.67 -8.42
C ALA A 327 -15.78 0.99 -7.15
N GLY A 328 -15.22 1.37 -5.99
CA GLY A 328 -15.63 0.89 -4.67
C GLY A 328 -17.05 1.31 -4.30
N LYS A 329 -17.45 2.56 -4.57
CA LYS A 329 -18.85 3.00 -4.41
C LYS A 329 -19.81 2.17 -5.25
N ALA A 330 -19.48 1.96 -6.52
CA ALA A 330 -20.30 1.12 -7.39
C ALA A 330 -20.34 -0.35 -6.91
N ALA A 331 -19.26 -0.85 -6.31
CA ALA A 331 -19.22 -2.19 -5.72
C ALA A 331 -20.09 -2.28 -4.45
N LEU A 332 -20.05 -1.27 -3.58
CA LEU A 332 -20.91 -1.18 -2.41
C LEU A 332 -22.40 -1.11 -2.80
N GLU A 333 -22.74 -0.33 -3.83
CA GLU A 333 -24.11 -0.29 -4.37
C GLU A 333 -24.56 -1.67 -4.87
N ARG A 334 -23.72 -2.36 -5.66
CA ARG A 334 -24.02 -3.73 -6.12
C ARG A 334 -24.14 -4.73 -4.98
N PHE A 335 -23.35 -4.56 -3.93
CA PHE A 335 -23.44 -5.35 -2.71
C PHE A 335 -24.78 -5.12 -1.98
N GLY A 336 -25.50 -4.02 -2.20
CA GLY A 336 -26.74 -3.72 -1.48
C GLY A 336 -26.63 -2.51 -0.55
N GLY A 337 -25.58 -1.70 -0.73
CA GLY A 337 -25.41 -0.40 -0.10
C GLY A 337 -24.97 -0.45 1.36
N GLN A 338 -25.00 0.73 1.98
CA GLN A 338 -24.59 0.94 3.37
C GLN A 338 -25.45 0.14 4.36
N ASP A 339 -26.74 -0.02 4.07
CA ASP A 339 -27.67 -0.72 4.97
C ASP A 339 -27.31 -2.20 5.11
N ARG A 340 -27.00 -2.89 4.00
CA ARG A 340 -26.52 -4.28 4.04
C ARG A 340 -25.15 -4.38 4.72
N PHE A 341 -24.24 -3.45 4.44
CA PHE A 341 -22.93 -3.40 5.11
C PHE A 341 -23.10 -3.31 6.64
N ASN A 342 -23.98 -2.43 7.12
CA ASN A 342 -24.24 -2.26 8.55
C ASN A 342 -24.90 -3.51 9.15
N ALA A 343 -25.84 -4.13 8.43
CA ALA A 343 -26.44 -5.39 8.87
C ALA A 343 -25.40 -6.49 9.04
N CYS A 344 -24.45 -6.62 8.11
CA CYS A 344 -23.33 -7.56 8.21
C CYS A 344 -22.36 -7.22 9.33
N ALA A 345 -22.07 -5.94 9.54
CA ALA A 345 -21.19 -5.49 10.62
C ALA A 345 -21.69 -5.90 12.01
N ALA A 346 -23.02 -5.91 12.19
CA ALA A 346 -23.68 -6.32 13.44
C ALA A 346 -23.61 -7.82 13.71
N GLU A 347 -23.34 -8.66 12.70
CA GLU A 347 -23.11 -10.10 12.89
C GLU A 347 -21.68 -10.45 13.35
N LEU A 348 -20.81 -9.43 13.41
CA LEU A 348 -19.41 -9.55 13.84
C LEU A 348 -19.15 -8.97 15.25
N ASP A 349 -20.20 -8.46 15.90
CA ASP A 349 -20.21 -8.07 17.32
C ASP A 349 -20.36 -9.28 18.25
#